data_AF-A0A376JUE7-F1
#
_entry.id   AF-A0A376JUE7-F1
#
_cell.length_a   1.000
_cell.length_b   1.000
_cell.length_c   1.000
_cell.angle_alpha   90.00
_cell.angle_beta   90.00
_cell.angle_gamma   90.00
#
_symmetry.space_group_name_H-M   'P 1'
#
loop_
_entity.id
_entity.type
_entity.pdbx_description
1 polymer ?
#
loop_
_entity_poly.entity_id
_entity_poly.type
_entity_poly.pdbx_seq_one_letter_code
_entity_poly.pdbx_strand_id
1 'polypeptide(L)' 'MGDTMQQRLTQDLTQFLASLPEDDRIKAINEIRMAIHQVSPFREEPVDCVLWVKTANLCLMITTQTTWHHPKKNC' A
#
# COMPACT_ATOMS: atom_id res chain seq x y z
N MET A 1 -5.99 14.29 -30.37
CA MET A 1 -4.76 13.80 -29.72
C MET A 1 -4.72 14.42 -28.34
N GLY A 2 -5.42 13.79 -27.40
CA GLY A 2 -5.51 14.29 -26.04
C GLY A 2 -4.22 13.91 -25.33
N ASP A 3 -3.35 14.89 -25.11
CA ASP A 3 -2.41 14.86 -24.00
C ASP A 3 -2.87 15.94 -23.02
N THR A 4 -3.81 15.56 -22.15
CA THR A 4 -4.17 16.37 -21.00
C THR A 4 -3.01 16.31 -20.01
N MET A 5 -2.81 17.36 -19.22
CA MET A 5 -1.75 17.43 -18.18
C MET A 5 -1.61 16.16 -17.33
N GLN A 6 -2.71 15.40 -17.17
CA GLN A 6 -2.77 14.11 -16.49
C GLN A 6 -1.84 13.05 -17.11
N GLN A 7 -1.73 12.97 -18.43
CA GLN A 7 -0.88 11.97 -19.11
C GLN A 7 0.60 12.25 -18.86
N ARG A 8 1.01 13.53 -18.88
CA ARG A 8 2.38 13.94 -18.56
C ARG A 8 2.74 13.60 -17.12
N LEU A 9 1.87 13.95 -16.17
CA LEU A 9 2.07 13.61 -14.76
C LEU A 9 2.16 12.10 -14.54
N THR A 10 1.35 11.32 -15.27
CA THR A 10 1.40 9.85 -15.20
C THR A 10 2.72 9.31 -15.74
N GLN A 11 3.22 9.85 -16.85
CA GLN A 11 4.52 9.45 -17.40
C GLN A 11 5.67 9.82 -16.46
N ASP A 12 5.73 11.06 -15.98
CA ASP A 12 6.78 11.52 -15.10
C ASP A 12 6.83 10.70 -13.80
N LEU A 13 5.66 10.40 -13.23
CA LEU A 13 5.54 9.60 -12.02
C LEU A 13 6.02 8.16 -12.24
N THR A 14 5.59 7.52 -13.34
CA THR A 14 5.98 6.14 -13.65
C THR A 14 7.47 6.03 -13.97
N GLN A 15 8.05 7.01 -14.66
CA GLN A 15 9.49 7.10 -14.93
C GLN A 15 10.29 7.24 -13.63
N PHE A 16 9.85 8.13 -12.73
CA PHE A 16 10.46 8.30 -11.41
C PHE A 16 10.45 6.97 -10.62
N LEU A 17 9.29 6.33 -10.49
CA LEU A 17 9.15 5.09 -9.76
C LEU A 17 10.01 3.95 -10.35
N ALA A 18 10.13 3.88 -11.67
CA ALA A 18 10.96 2.88 -12.35
C ALA A 18 12.46 3.05 -12.06
N SER A 19 12.92 4.26 -11.75
CA SER A 19 14.31 4.54 -11.41
C SER A 19 14.71 4.12 -10.00
N LEU A 20 13.73 3.89 -9.11
CA LEU A 20 13.98 3.51 -7.72
C LEU A 20 14.27 2.01 -7.58
N PRO A 21 15.14 1.62 -6.62
CA PRO A 21 15.23 0.24 -6.14
C PRO A 21 13.89 -0.28 -5.63
N GLU A 22 13.70 -1.60 -5.60
CA GLU A 22 12.40 -2.22 -5.28
C GLU A 22 11.80 -1.73 -3.94
N ASP A 23 12.61 -1.69 -2.88
CA ASP A 23 12.17 -1.27 -1.56
C ASP A 23 11.72 0.19 -1.51
N ASP A 24 12.51 1.07 -2.14
CA ASP A 24 12.21 2.51 -2.21
C ASP A 24 11.02 2.78 -3.14
N ARG A 25 10.86 1.98 -4.19
CA ARG A 25 9.70 2.04 -5.09
C ARG A 25 8.41 1.69 -4.37
N ILE A 26 8.41 0.61 -3.59
CA ILE A 26 7.24 0.22 -2.79
C ILE A 26 6.88 1.32 -1.78
N LYS A 27 7.89 1.89 -1.11
CA LYS A 27 7.70 3.00 -0.17
C LYS A 27 7.10 4.23 -0.87
N ALA A 28 7.69 4.66 -2.00
CA ALA A 28 7.22 5.80 -2.77
C ALA A 28 5.78 5.61 -3.26
N ILE A 29 5.44 4.42 -3.77
CA ILE A 29 4.06 4.07 -4.18
C ILE A 29 3.10 4.23 -3.01
N ASN A 30 3.44 3.71 -1.83
CA ASN A 30 2.58 3.81 -0.66
C ASN A 30 2.37 5.27 -0.22
N GLU A 31 3.43 6.10 -0.21
CA GLU A 31 3.33 7.53 0.11
C GLU A 31 2.43 8.28 -0.89
N ILE A 32 2.57 8.00 -2.19
CA ILE A 32 1.72 8.58 -3.24
C ILE A 32 0.26 8.16 -3.04
N ARG A 33 0.00 6.88 -2.75
CA ARG A 33 -1.37 6.39 -2.50
C ARG A 33 -2.01 7.07 -1.29
N MET A 34 -1.24 7.31 -0.23
CA MET A 34 -1.72 8.10 0.92
C MET A 34 -2.02 9.55 0.55
N ALA A 35 -1.16 10.19 -0.25
CA ALA A 35 -1.39 11.56 -0.70
C ALA A 35 -2.64 11.69 -1.58
N ILE A 36 -2.87 10.72 -2.48
CA ILE A 36 -4.08 10.66 -3.32
C ILE A 36 -5.32 10.41 -2.45
N HIS A 37 -5.23 9.51 -1.47
CA HIS A 37 -6.33 9.23 -0.55
C HIS A 37 -6.81 10.50 0.19
N GLN A 38 -5.91 11.40 0.57
CA GLN A 38 -6.29 12.67 1.23
C GLN A 38 -7.19 13.57 0.39
N VAL A 39 -7.08 13.49 -0.94
CA VAL A 39 -7.91 14.25 -1.89
C VAL A 39 -9.04 13.42 -2.50
N SER A 40 -9.19 12.16 -2.10
CA SER A 40 -10.24 11.26 -2.58
C SER A 40 -11.61 11.66 -2.01
N PRO A 41 -12.68 11.64 -2.82
CA PRO A 41 -14.04 11.80 -2.31
C PRO A 41 -14.47 10.66 -1.38
N PHE A 42 -13.75 9.53 -1.36
CA PHE A 42 -14.03 8.36 -0.52
C PHE A 42 -13.03 8.20 0.63
N ARG A 43 -12.34 9.27 1.05
CA ARG A 43 -11.32 9.19 2.11
C ARG A 43 -11.81 8.61 3.45
N GLU A 44 -13.12 8.67 3.71
CA GLU A 44 -13.74 8.16 4.94
C GLU A 44 -14.14 6.67 4.82
N GLU A 45 -14.02 6.10 3.62
CA GLU A 45 -14.31 4.70 3.34
C GLU A 45 -13.05 3.83 3.58
N PRO A 46 -13.17 2.69 4.28
CA PRO A 46 -12.03 1.83 4.62
C PRO A 46 -11.38 1.13 3.43
N VAL A 47 -11.92 1.28 2.22
CA VAL A 47 -11.47 0.59 0.99
C VAL A 47 -10.63 1.49 0.08
N ASP A 48 -10.53 2.79 0.37
CA ASP A 48 -9.95 3.78 -0.56
C ASP A 48 -8.41 3.75 -0.62
N CYS A 49 -7.72 3.21 0.40
CA CYS A 49 -6.25 3.14 0.43
C CYS A 49 -5.71 1.75 0.78
N VAL A 50 -5.21 1.01 -0.22
CA VAL A 50 -4.51 -0.27 -0.01
C VAL A 50 -3.00 -0.05 -0.08
N LEU A 51 -2.30 -0.26 1.04
CA LEU A 51 -0.84 -0.13 1.10
C LEU A 51 -0.17 -1.50 0.95
N TRP A 52 0.95 -1.54 0.24
CA TRP A 52 1.76 -2.74 0.12
C TRP A 52 2.66 -2.90 1.34
N VAL A 53 2.58 -4.05 1.99
CA VAL A 53 3.40 -4.40 3.14
C VAL A 53 4.16 -5.68 2.79
N LYS A 54 5.48 -5.71 3.07
CA LYS A 54 6.29 -6.93 2.86
C LYS A 54 5.74 -8.08 3.72
N THR A 55 5.61 -9.26 3.14
CA THR A 55 5.10 -10.47 3.82
C THR A 55 5.89 -10.81 5.09
N ALA A 56 7.19 -10.53 5.11
CA ALA A 56 8.04 -10.71 6.30
C ALA A 56 7.53 -9.92 7.53
N ASN A 57 6.98 -8.71 7.31
CA ASN A 57 6.43 -7.88 8.38
C ASN A 57 5.08 -8.42 8.88
N LEU A 58 4.33 -9.11 8.02
CA LEU A 58 3.08 -9.77 8.39
C LEU A 58 3.33 -10.94 9.34
N CYS A 59 4.40 -11.70 9.11
CA CYS A 59 4.82 -12.82 9.95
C CYS A 59 5.13 -12.36 11.39
N LEU A 60 5.84 -11.23 11.55
CA LEU A 60 6.11 -10.66 12.88
C LEU A 60 4.83 -10.22 13.59
N MET A 61 3.89 -9.59 12.87
CA MET A 61 2.63 -9.12 13.47
C MET A 61 1.76 -10.28 13.97
N ILE A 62 1.60 -11.36 13.19
CA ILE A 62 0.81 -12.52 13.65
C ILE A 62 1.48 -13.23 14.83
N THR A 63 2.81 -13.31 14.87
CA THR A 63 3.50 -13.96 16.00
C THR A 63 3.43 -13.15 17.30
N THR A 64 3.30 -11.83 17.22
CA THR A 64 3.17 -10.95 18.40
C THR A 64 1.74 -10.77 18.90
N GLN A 65 0.72 -11.01 18.06
CA GLN A 65 -0.70 -10.85 18.43
C GLN A 65 -1.46 -12.16 18.61
N THR A 66 -0.84 -13.32 18.41
CA THR A 66 -1.52 -14.59 18.62
C THR A 66 -0.86 -15.47 19.68
N THR A 67 -1.14 -15.16 20.95
CA THR A 67 -1.49 -16.24 21.88
C THR A 67 -2.85 -16.78 21.45
N TRP A 68 -2.88 -17.62 20.42
CA TRP A 68 -4.01 -18.49 20.15
C TRP A 68 -4.17 -19.39 21.39
N HIS A 69 -5.09 -19.06 22.28
CA HIS A 69 -5.61 -20.03 23.24
C HIS A 69 -6.35 -21.09 22.43
N HIS A 70 -5.68 -22.19 22.15
CA HIS A 70 -6.30 -23.39 21.64
C HIS A 70 -7.38 -23.81 22.66
N PRO A 71 -8.68 -23.81 22.33
CA PRO A 71 -9.65 -24.46 23.20
C PRO A 71 -9.29 -25.95 23.17
N LYS A 72 -9.05 -26.54 24.33
CA LYS A 72 -8.87 -28.00 24.45
C LYS A 72 -10.07 -28.66 23.79
N LYS A 73 -9.86 -29.33 22.65
CA LYS A 73 -10.83 -30.32 22.17
C LYS A 73 -10.60 -31.57 23.01
N ASN A 74 -11.38 -31.68 24.08
CA ASN A 74 -11.70 -32.98 24.64
C ASN A 74 -12.70 -33.64 23.68
N CYS A 75 -12.39 -34.88 23.28
CA CYS A 75 -13.00 -35.71 22.24
C CYS A 75 -12.60 -35.37 20.80
#